data_AF-A0A821IBB2-F1
#
_entry.id   AF-A0A821IBB2-F1
#
_cell.length_a   1.000
_cell.length_b   1.000
_cell.length_c   1.000
_cell.angle_alpha   90.00
_cell.angle_beta   90.00
_cell.angle_gamma   90.00
#
_symmetry.space_group_name_H-M   'P 1'
#
loop_
_entity.id
_entity.type
_entity.pdbx_description
1 polymer ?
#
loop_
_entity_poly.entity_id
_entity_poly.type
_entity_poly.pdbx_seq_one_letter_code
_entity_poly.pdbx_strand_id
1 'polypeptide(L)'
;LDITIMNANGQLKTSIYHKPSADPDYLPHTSDYPHAIHRNIPYTILLRAARLCSNLHDFHLEQLRIDVSLLLNNYAPKLITNQFLLFFQVDKADFLIKRFNK
;
A
#
# COMPACT_ATOMS: atom_id res chain seq x y z
N LEU A 1 -11.64 2.35 -3.18
CA LEU A 1 -10.38 1.78 -3.68
C LEU A 1 -10.77 0.83 -4.78
N ASP A 2 -10.48 1.22 -6.01
CA ASP A 2 -10.91 0.53 -7.20
C ASP A 2 -9.80 -0.46 -7.61
N ILE A 3 -10.16 -1.55 -8.29
CA ILE A 3 -9.22 -2.63 -8.62
C ILE A 3 -9.23 -2.83 -10.13
N THR A 4 -8.06 -2.87 -10.74
CA THR A 4 -7.91 -3.32 -12.12
C THR A 4 -7.79 -4.84 -12.12
N ILE A 5 -8.63 -5.51 -12.91
CA ILE A 5 -8.62 -6.97 -13.08
C ILE A 5 -8.26 -7.24 -14.54
N MET A 6 -7.23 -8.04 -14.76
CA MET A 6 -6.78 -8.46 -16.08
C MET A 6 -6.73 -9.98 -16.17
N ASN A 7 -7.17 -10.53 -17.30
CA ASN A 7 -6.95 -11.94 -17.60
C ASN A 7 -5.59 -12.10 -18.29
N ALA A 8 -4.64 -12.74 -17.62
CA ALA A 8 -3.35 -13.11 -18.18
C ALA A 8 -3.30 -14.63 -18.32
N ASN A 9 -3.50 -15.13 -19.55
CA ASN A 9 -3.41 -16.56 -19.89
C ASN A 9 -4.34 -17.47 -19.05
N GLY A 10 -5.57 -17.03 -18.81
CA GLY A 10 -6.57 -17.77 -18.02
C GLY A 10 -6.44 -17.58 -16.51
N GLN A 11 -5.49 -16.76 -16.05
CA GLN A 11 -5.34 -16.38 -14.65
C GLN A 11 -5.76 -14.92 -14.45
N LEU A 12 -6.61 -14.66 -13.45
CA LEU A 12 -6.96 -13.30 -13.07
C LEU A 12 -5.80 -12.68 -12.30
N LYS A 13 -5.30 -11.55 -12.80
CA LYS A 13 -4.33 -10.69 -12.14
C LYS A 13 -5.02 -9.41 -11.70
N THR A 14 -4.71 -8.97 -10.50
CA THR A 14 -5.28 -7.79 -9.88
C THR A 14 -4.20 -6.80 -9.48
N SER A 15 -4.51 -5.52 -9.65
CA SER A 15 -3.70 -4.38 -9.20
C SER A 15 -4.62 -3.25 -8.72
N ILE A 16 -4.06 -2.29 -7.98
CA ILE A 16 -4.84 -1.14 -7.52
C ILE A 16 -5.08 -0.19 -8.70
N TYR A 17 -6.33 0.22 -8.87
CA TYR A 17 -6.68 1.27 -9.83
C TYR A 17 -6.69 2.63 -9.14
N HIS A 18 -5.95 3.57 -9.71
CA HIS A 18 -5.94 4.97 -9.30
C HIS A 18 -6.59 5.83 -10.36
N LYS A 19 -7.62 6.59 -9.98
CA LYS A 19 -8.26 7.53 -10.89
C LYS A 19 -7.27 8.65 -11.21
N PRO A 20 -7.10 9.03 -12.50
CA PRO A 20 -6.16 10.10 -12.88
C PRO A 20 -6.44 11.45 -12.22
N SER A 21 -7.69 11.68 -11.82
CA SER A 21 -8.17 12.93 -11.21
C SER A 21 -8.35 12.83 -9.68
N ALA A 22 -7.94 11.74 -9.04
CA ALA A 22 -8.06 11.62 -7.59
C ALA A 22 -6.97 12.44 -6.90
N ASP A 23 -7.40 13.32 -5.98
CA ASP A 23 -6.53 13.96 -4.99
C ASP A 23 -5.87 12.89 -4.10
N PRO A 24 -4.79 13.22 -3.36
CA PRO A 24 -4.09 12.24 -2.55
C PRO A 24 -5.05 11.52 -1.57
N ASP A 25 -5.29 10.23 -1.82
CA ASP A 25 -6.36 9.38 -1.27
C ASP A 25 -6.25 9.07 0.24
N TYR A 26 -5.31 9.68 0.97
CA TYR A 26 -5.03 9.35 2.37
C TYR A 26 -5.30 10.51 3.30
N LEU A 27 -5.76 10.17 4.50
CA LEU A 27 -6.07 11.14 5.53
C LEU A 27 -4.82 11.99 5.87
N PRO A 28 -4.88 13.32 5.71
CA PRO A 28 -3.76 14.21 6.06
C PRO A 28 -3.38 14.07 7.54
N HIS A 29 -2.08 14.05 7.84
CA HIS A 29 -1.58 13.95 9.22
C HIS A 29 -1.91 15.19 10.07
N THR A 30 -2.33 16.29 9.44
CA THR A 30 -2.73 17.54 10.10
C THR A 30 -4.20 17.60 10.50
N SER A 31 -4.99 16.57 10.17
CA SER A 31 -6.40 16.51 10.52
C SER A 31 -6.62 16.16 12.00
N ASP A 32 -7.81 16.44 12.52
CA ASP A 32 -8.16 16.31 13.94
C ASP A 32 -8.35 14.86 14.42
N TYR A 33 -7.84 13.87 13.68
CA TYR A 33 -7.98 12.47 14.05
C TYR A 33 -6.97 12.07 15.12
N PRO A 34 -7.30 11.09 15.99
CA PRO A 34 -6.36 10.57 16.97
C PRO A 34 -5.04 10.12 16.35
N HIS A 35 -3.92 10.42 17.02
CA HIS A 35 -2.58 10.01 16.57
C HIS A 35 -2.45 8.50 16.30
N ALA A 36 -3.19 7.67 17.03
CA ALA A 36 -3.22 6.22 16.81
C ALA A 36 -3.75 5.85 15.41
N ILE A 37 -4.71 6.61 14.89
CA ILE A 37 -5.26 6.40 13.54
C ILE A 37 -4.19 6.74 12.50
N HIS A 38 -3.61 7.94 12.58
CA HIS A 38 -2.51 8.34 11.70
C HIS A 38 -1.37 7.33 11.71
N ARG A 39 -0.94 6.88 12.90
CA ARG A 39 0.14 5.90 13.01
C ARG A 39 -0.16 4.59 12.28
N ASN A 40 -1.40 4.14 12.24
CA ASN A 40 -1.78 2.86 11.63
C ASN A 40 -2.03 2.95 10.11
N ILE A 41 -2.26 4.15 9.59
CA ILE A 41 -2.56 4.36 8.16
C ILE A 41 -1.47 3.77 7.24
N PRO A 42 -0.17 4.07 7.42
CA PRO A 42 0.86 3.53 6.53
C PRO A 42 0.90 1.99 6.50
N TYR A 43 0.82 1.34 7.66
CA TYR A 43 0.79 -0.13 7.77
C TYR A 43 -0.44 -0.71 7.06
N THR A 44 -1.63 -0.17 7.36
CA THR A 44 -2.89 -0.72 6.85
C THR A 44 -3.03 -0.55 5.34
N ILE A 45 -2.58 0.56 4.77
CA ILE A 45 -2.62 0.76 3.31
C ILE A 45 -1.66 -0.20 2.62
N LEU A 46 -0.43 -0.35 3.13
CA LEU A 46 0.54 -1.27 2.55
C LEU A 46 0.06 -2.74 2.62
N LEU A 47 -0.54 -3.14 3.73
CA LEU A 47 -1.18 -4.45 3.88
C LEU A 47 -2.30 -4.66 2.86
N ARG A 48 -3.08 -3.62 2.54
CA ARG A 48 -4.13 -3.69 1.51
C ARG A 48 -3.51 -3.84 0.12
N ALA A 49 -2.46 -3.11 -0.20
CA ALA A 49 -1.73 -3.27 -1.47
C ALA A 49 -1.21 -4.70 -1.64
N ALA A 50 -0.58 -5.26 -0.60
CA ALA A 50 -0.09 -6.64 -0.63
C ALA A 50 -1.20 -7.68 -0.86
N ARG A 51 -2.41 -7.41 -0.34
CA ARG A 51 -3.57 -8.30 -0.53
C ARG A 51 -4.22 -8.16 -1.90
N LEU A 52 -4.15 -7.00 -2.52
CA LEU A 52 -4.83 -6.70 -3.78
C LEU A 52 -3.95 -6.91 -5.00
N CYS A 53 -2.64 -6.71 -4.90
CA CYS A 53 -1.73 -7.01 -6.00
C CYS A 53 -1.56 -8.53 -6.17
N SER A 54 -1.56 -8.99 -7.41
CA SER A 54 -1.28 -10.40 -7.74
C SER A 54 0.20 -10.68 -8.00
N ASN A 55 1.00 -9.65 -8.27
CA ASN A 55 2.43 -9.81 -8.51
C ASN A 55 3.25 -8.76 -7.75
N LEU A 56 4.54 -9.05 -7.60
CA LEU A 56 5.47 -8.24 -6.81
C LEU A 56 5.75 -6.89 -7.47
N HIS A 57 5.76 -6.82 -8.81
CA HIS A 57 6.04 -5.59 -9.53
C HIS A 57 4.97 -4.53 -9.26
N ASP A 58 3.69 -4.90 -9.42
CA ASP A 58 2.57 -4.01 -9.14
C ASP A 58 2.53 -3.62 -7.66
N PHE A 59 2.86 -4.56 -6.76
CA PHE A 59 2.97 -4.24 -5.32
C PHE A 59 4.06 -3.20 -5.03
N HIS A 60 5.24 -3.30 -5.65
CA HIS A 60 6.30 -2.32 -5.46
C HIS A 60 5.97 -0.95 -6.04
N LEU A 61 5.32 -0.90 -7.21
CA LEU A 61 4.82 0.36 -7.77
C LEU A 61 3.81 1.01 -6.83
N GLU A 62 2.89 0.22 -6.27
CA GLU A 62 1.94 0.71 -5.28
C GLU A 62 2.61 1.16 -3.99
N GLN A 63 3.61 0.43 -3.49
CA GLN A 63 4.39 0.84 -2.32
C GLN A 63 5.04 2.22 -2.51
N LEU A 64 5.64 2.47 -3.68
CA LEU A 64 6.25 3.77 -4.00
C LEU A 64 5.20 4.88 -4.05
N ARG A 65 4.03 4.62 -4.66
CA ARG A 65 2.93 5.57 -4.69
C ARG A 65 2.44 5.89 -3.27
N ILE A 66 2.28 4.86 -2.42
CA ILE A 66 1.88 5.02 -1.03
C ILE A 66 2.87 5.90 -0.26
N ASP A 67 4.17 5.65 -0.40
CA ASP A 67 5.22 6.43 0.27
C ASP A 67 5.14 7.92 -0.12
N VAL A 68 5.08 8.21 -1.42
CA VAL A 68 4.94 9.58 -1.92
C VAL A 68 3.65 10.23 -1.42
N SER A 69 2.51 9.54 -1.51
CA SER A 69 1.23 10.08 -1.04
C SER A 69 1.20 10.35 0.47
N LEU A 70 1.87 9.53 1.29
CA LEU A 70 2.00 9.78 2.73
C LEU A 70 2.89 10.99 3.02
N LEU A 71 3.99 11.15 2.30
CA LEU A 71 4.86 12.34 2.42
C LEU A 71 4.11 13.62 2.05
N LEU A 72 3.32 13.59 0.97
CA LEU A 72 2.46 14.71 0.55
C LEU A 72 1.35 15.02 1.57
N ASN A 73 0.97 14.04 2.40
CA ASN A 73 0.00 14.18 3.49
C ASN A 73 0.65 14.51 4.85
N ASN A 74 1.89 14.99 4.85
CA ASN A 74 2.65 15.43 6.02
C ASN A 74 2.94 14.31 7.06
N TYR A 75 2.97 13.05 6.64
CA TYR A 75 3.46 11.98 7.51
C TYR A 75 4.98 12.08 7.67
N ALA A 76 5.47 11.97 8.90
CA ALA A 76 6.90 12.00 9.15
C ALA A 76 7.60 10.79 8.50
N PRO A 77 8.70 10.97 7.74
CA PRO A 77 9.38 9.88 7.03
C PRO A 77 9.75 8.71 7.95
N LYS A 78 10.24 9.02 9.17
CA LYS A 78 10.57 8.02 10.19
C LYS A 78 9.37 7.16 10.59
N LEU A 79 8.18 7.76 10.68
CA LEU A 79 6.96 7.02 11.00
C LEU A 79 6.57 6.10 9.85
N ILE A 80 6.65 6.57 8.60
CA ILE A 80 6.39 5.74 7.41
C ILE A 80 7.34 4.55 7.38
N THR A 81 8.66 4.78 7.47
CA THR A 81 9.68 3.73 7.50
C THR A 81 9.42 2.72 8.61
N ASN A 82 9.13 3.18 9.83
CA ASN A 82 8.86 2.27 10.94
C ASN A 82 7.65 1.37 10.68
N GLN A 83 6.55 1.91 10.14
CA GLN A 83 5.36 1.12 9.84
C GLN A 83 5.58 0.13 8.69
N PHE A 84 6.36 0.52 7.67
CA PHE A 84 6.72 -0.36 6.57
C PHE A 84 7.61 -1.51 7.06
N LEU A 85 8.60 -1.21 7.91
CA LEU A 85 9.43 -2.24 8.55
C LEU A 85 8.60 -3.21 9.38
N LEU A 86 7.65 -2.69 10.18
CA LEU A 86 6.72 -3.54 10.94
C LEU A 86 5.91 -4.46 10.02
N PHE A 87 5.41 -3.95 8.90
CA PHE A 87 4.73 -4.77 7.88
C PHE A 87 5.61 -5.92 7.38
N PHE A 88 6.83 -5.63 6.93
CA PHE A 88 7.71 -6.68 6.40
C PHE A 88 8.18 -7.69 7.46
N GLN A 89 8.29 -7.27 8.73
CA GLN A 89 8.65 -8.14 9.85
C GLN A 89 7.49 -9.06 10.28
N VAL A 90 6.28 -8.50 10.45
CA VAL A 90 5.11 -9.22 10.96
C VAL A 90 4.52 -10.16 9.91
N ASP A 91 4.34 -9.67 8.68
CA ASP A 91 3.67 -10.43 7.63
C ASP A 91 4.60 -11.41 6.88
N LYS A 92 5.87 -11.51 7.33
CA LYS A 92 6.98 -12.29 6.74
C LYS A 92 7.11 -12.04 5.24
N ALA A 93 8.09 -11.24 4.82
CA ALA A 93 8.39 -10.99 3.40
C ALA A 93 8.39 -12.27 2.53
N ASP A 94 8.87 -13.40 3.06
CA ASP A 94 8.85 -14.70 2.39
C ASP A 94 7.45 -15.20 2.00
N PHE A 95 6.43 -14.95 2.83
CA PHE A 95 5.06 -15.35 2.52
C PHE A 95 4.52 -14.55 1.34
N LEU A 96 4.80 -13.25 1.31
CA LEU A 96 4.43 -12.38 0.19
C LEU A 96 5.15 -12.80 -1.09
N ILE A 97 6.45 -13.08 -1.03
CA ILE A 97 7.24 -13.55 -2.17
C ILE A 97 6.70 -14.89 -2.70
N LYS A 98 6.43 -15.85 -1.82
CA LYS A 98 5.81 -17.14 -2.21
C LYS A 98 4.45 -16.97 -2.86
N ARG A 99 3.65 -16.03 -2.37
CA ARG A 99 2.35 -15.69 -2.95
C ARG A 99 2.49 -15.09 -4.35
N PHE A 100 3.44 -14.20 -4.56
CA PHE A 100 3.63 -13.52 -5.85
C PHE A 100 4.30 -14.41 -6.92
N ASN A 101 4.99 -15.47 -6.51
CA ASN A 101 5.63 -16.44 -7.41
C ASN A 101 4.73 -17.62 -7.80
N LYS A 102 3.46 -17.61 -7.38
CA LYS A 102 2.46 -18.64 -7.69
C LYS A 102 1.60 -18.21 -8.88
#